data_AF-A0A848Q7E5-F1
#
_entry.id   AF-A0A848Q7E5-F1
#
_cell.length_a   1.000
_cell.length_b   1.000
_cell.length_c   1.000
_cell.angle_alpha   90.00
_cell.angle_beta   90.00
_cell.angle_gamma   90.00
#
_symmetry.space_group_name_H-M   'P 1'
#
loop_
_entity.id
_entity.type
_entity.pdbx_description
1 polymer ?
#
loop_
_entity_poly.entity_id
_entity_poly.type
_entity_poly.pdbx_seq_one_letter_code
_entity_poly.pdbx_strand_id
1 'polypeptide(L)'
;MKALGYIGLILVLASFVFLHLTLKKIVKNEQQIVLLKDELFKLVGAIGAASLFSLLAMLGLILGKGWTLTGGQYAMSLIGSFFFGLGLSTMYATFGLNFYKPTLEKITLKFVRLFMYISIPVIIIFLALASEGIAAHLVYPLANRISLTDGFVDPFNHTARFAVTFYGILIVSGAIIVYFVADHFFFKKFKRHGILDTTFYIAFPAGLVGARLWYCYVLEFDRYANDFLAVLQVWDGGLAIMGGAILGIIVGVTFLMVRRKYINIRWAMDVIVPAILIAQAIGRWGNFFNIEVHGNQVLASAWSFLPSILTNNLAYSSTSGHAAAGYIYLPLFLIESVTNILGYFVITYGVGKGLRKWISLGDLSMGYLIWYGATRAIMEPLRDGNFEYGESWISSFLLIGVGVIGIIVFHVYDYIRKKKNLEPRNYETV
;
A
#
# COMPACT_ATOMS: atom_id res chain seq x y z
N MET A 1 -25.85 15.66 19.07
CA MET A 1 -24.50 16.03 18.59
C MET A 1 -23.67 14.82 18.12
N LYS A 2 -23.51 13.73 18.91
CA LYS A 2 -22.87 12.48 18.45
C LYS A 2 -23.47 11.90 17.15
N ALA A 3 -24.78 12.03 16.96
CA ALA A 3 -25.47 11.61 15.73
C ALA A 3 -24.93 12.30 14.46
N LEU A 4 -24.46 13.55 14.55
CA LEU A 4 -24.02 14.33 13.39
C LEU A 4 -22.75 13.75 12.76
N GLY A 5 -21.80 13.27 13.59
CA GLY A 5 -20.56 12.63 13.10
C GLY A 5 -20.81 11.30 12.41
N TYR A 6 -21.69 10.46 12.99
CA TYR A 6 -22.08 9.19 12.35
C TYR A 6 -22.86 9.42 11.05
N ILE A 7 -23.77 10.40 11.02
CA ILE A 7 -24.47 10.80 9.79
C ILE A 7 -23.47 11.27 8.74
N GLY A 8 -22.50 12.11 9.10
CA GLY A 8 -21.44 12.54 8.20
C GLY A 8 -20.67 11.36 7.59
N LEU A 9 -20.24 10.40 8.41
CA LEU A 9 -19.52 9.22 7.94
C LEU A 9 -20.38 8.34 7.01
N ILE A 10 -21.64 8.11 7.36
CA ILE A 10 -22.59 7.36 6.51
C ILE A 10 -22.78 8.06 5.17
N LEU A 11 -22.91 9.40 5.17
CA LEU A 11 -23.06 10.19 3.96
C LEU A 11 -21.79 10.17 3.09
N VAL A 12 -20.60 10.17 3.70
CA VAL A 12 -19.34 9.95 2.98
C VAL A 12 -19.38 8.58 2.28
N LEU A 13 -19.67 7.50 3.02
CA LEU A 13 -19.74 6.16 2.42
C LEU A 13 -20.80 6.07 1.32
N ALA A 14 -21.99 6.64 1.52
CA ALA A 14 -23.04 6.69 0.53
C ALA A 14 -22.62 7.46 -0.73
N SER A 15 -21.88 8.58 -0.58
CA SER A 15 -21.36 9.35 -1.71
C SER A 15 -20.32 8.55 -2.51
N PHE A 16 -19.45 7.76 -1.85
CA PHE A 16 -18.50 6.88 -2.54
C PHE A 16 -19.20 5.72 -3.24
N VAL A 17 -20.26 5.15 -2.66
CA VAL A 17 -21.08 4.13 -3.33
C VAL A 17 -21.75 4.72 -4.58
N PHE A 18 -22.37 5.90 -4.45
CA PHE A 18 -22.99 6.58 -5.58
C PHE A 18 -21.98 6.95 -6.67
N LEU A 19 -20.79 7.43 -6.26
CA LEU A 19 -19.66 7.70 -7.15
C LEU A 19 -19.24 6.43 -7.91
N HIS A 20 -19.08 5.31 -7.22
CA HIS A 20 -18.75 4.03 -7.83
C HIS A 20 -19.81 3.56 -8.83
N LEU A 21 -21.09 3.62 -8.46
CA LEU A 21 -22.18 3.20 -9.34
C LEU A 21 -22.25 4.06 -10.61
N THR A 22 -22.07 5.38 -10.47
CA THR A 22 -22.04 6.32 -11.60
C THR A 22 -20.83 6.06 -12.49
N LEU A 23 -19.64 5.91 -11.90
CA LEU A 23 -18.43 5.55 -12.61
C LEU A 23 -18.59 4.23 -13.38
N LYS A 24 -19.18 3.21 -12.77
CA LYS A 24 -19.44 1.91 -13.40
C LYS A 24 -20.37 2.03 -14.60
N LYS A 25 -21.41 2.87 -14.53
CA LYS A 25 -22.28 3.17 -15.68
C LYS A 25 -21.50 3.82 -16.82
N ILE A 26 -20.66 4.81 -16.50
CA ILE A 26 -19.81 5.49 -17.49
C ILE A 26 -18.84 4.51 -18.15
N VAL A 27 -18.17 3.68 -17.35
CA VAL A 27 -17.20 2.68 -17.83
C VAL A 27 -17.85 1.66 -18.75
N LYS A 28 -19.05 1.17 -18.42
CA LYS A 28 -19.77 0.18 -19.24
C LYS A 28 -20.35 0.76 -20.54
N ASN A 29 -20.58 2.06 -20.61
CA ASN A 29 -21.16 2.68 -21.78
C ASN A 29 -20.11 2.85 -22.89
N GLU A 30 -20.40 2.35 -24.10
CA GLU A 30 -19.50 2.39 -25.25
C GLU A 30 -19.39 3.79 -25.88
N GLN A 31 -20.36 4.68 -25.60
CA GLN A 31 -20.32 6.06 -26.08
C GLN A 31 -19.20 6.88 -25.41
N GLN A 32 -18.71 7.89 -26.13
CA GLN A 32 -17.74 8.85 -25.60
C GLN A 32 -18.32 9.60 -24.39
N ILE A 33 -17.49 9.85 -23.37
CA ILE A 33 -17.94 10.52 -22.12
C ILE A 33 -18.56 11.89 -22.37
N VAL A 34 -18.08 12.63 -23.37
CA VAL A 34 -18.61 13.96 -23.72
C VAL A 34 -20.09 13.92 -24.10
N LEU A 35 -20.57 12.77 -24.59
CA LEU A 35 -21.96 12.52 -24.94
C LEU A 35 -22.80 12.09 -23.71
N LEU A 36 -22.16 11.80 -22.57
CA LEU A 36 -22.78 11.39 -21.31
C LEU A 36 -22.88 12.56 -20.33
N LYS A 37 -23.41 13.71 -20.77
CA LYS A 37 -23.47 14.95 -19.97
C LYS A 37 -24.13 14.73 -18.60
N ASP A 38 -25.22 13.97 -18.55
CA ASP A 38 -25.95 13.69 -17.31
C ASP A 38 -25.13 12.84 -16.34
N GLU A 39 -24.44 11.81 -16.84
CA GLU A 39 -23.61 10.96 -15.99
C GLU A 39 -22.34 11.69 -15.52
N LEU A 40 -21.78 12.58 -16.36
CA LEU A 40 -20.67 13.44 -15.97
C LEU A 40 -21.10 14.45 -14.89
N PHE A 41 -22.29 15.05 -15.02
CA PHE A 41 -22.85 15.93 -14.01
C PHE A 41 -23.06 15.19 -12.68
N LYS A 42 -23.62 13.98 -12.72
CA LYS A 42 -23.76 13.10 -11.53
C LYS A 42 -22.40 12.75 -10.92
N LEU A 43 -21.38 12.49 -11.74
CA LEU A 43 -20.02 12.17 -11.27
C LEU A 43 -19.40 13.36 -10.53
N VAL A 44 -19.48 14.56 -11.10
CA VAL A 44 -18.99 15.81 -10.47
C VAL A 44 -19.79 16.12 -9.21
N GLY A 45 -21.12 15.94 -9.24
CA GLY A 45 -21.98 16.09 -8.07
C GLY A 45 -21.61 15.12 -6.94
N ALA A 46 -21.29 13.86 -7.27
CA ALA A 46 -20.86 12.85 -6.31
C ALA A 46 -19.51 13.22 -5.65
N ILE A 47 -18.56 13.75 -6.43
CA ILE A 47 -17.27 14.25 -5.95
C ILE A 47 -17.49 15.43 -4.98
N GLY A 48 -18.32 16.41 -5.37
CA GLY A 48 -18.66 17.55 -4.51
C GLY A 48 -19.36 17.13 -3.21
N ALA A 49 -20.28 16.16 -3.29
CA ALA A 49 -20.95 15.60 -2.12
C ALA A 49 -19.97 14.89 -1.19
N ALA A 50 -19.05 14.07 -1.71
CA ALA A 50 -18.02 13.41 -0.90
C ALA A 50 -17.13 14.41 -0.15
N SER A 51 -16.75 15.51 -0.81
CA SER A 51 -16.00 16.61 -0.22
C SER A 51 -16.76 17.28 0.93
N LEU A 52 -18.02 17.65 0.70
CA LEU A 52 -18.87 18.29 1.71
C LEU A 52 -19.15 17.37 2.90
N PHE A 53 -19.44 16.10 2.66
CA PHE A 53 -19.70 15.14 3.73
C PHE A 53 -18.45 14.79 4.53
N SER A 54 -17.26 14.85 3.93
CA SER A 54 -16.00 14.69 4.66
C SER A 54 -15.78 15.82 5.67
N LEU A 55 -16.09 17.07 5.27
CA LEU A 55 -16.10 18.20 6.18
C LEU A 55 -17.15 18.02 7.30
N LEU A 56 -18.37 17.62 6.97
CA LEU A 56 -19.43 17.40 7.96
C LEU A 56 -19.12 16.26 8.93
N ALA A 57 -18.45 15.20 8.47
CA ALA A 57 -17.96 14.12 9.31
C ALA A 57 -16.94 14.63 10.33
N MET A 58 -15.97 15.46 9.91
CA MET A 58 -15.00 16.07 10.81
C MET A 58 -15.67 17.03 11.80
N LEU A 59 -16.57 17.89 11.35
CA LEU A 59 -17.34 18.78 12.23
C LEU A 59 -18.14 17.97 13.27
N GLY A 60 -18.82 16.92 12.82
CA GLY A 60 -19.58 16.03 13.69
C GLY A 60 -18.70 15.26 14.68
N LEU A 61 -17.46 14.91 14.31
CA LEU A 61 -16.48 14.33 15.21
C LEU A 61 -16.08 15.33 16.31
N ILE A 62 -15.70 16.55 15.93
CA ILE A 62 -15.28 17.62 16.85
C ILE A 62 -16.40 17.92 17.86
N LEU A 63 -17.61 18.17 17.37
CA LEU A 63 -18.78 18.45 18.20
C LEU A 63 -19.22 17.23 19.03
N GLY A 64 -19.12 16.03 18.47
CA GLY A 64 -19.50 14.79 19.13
C GLY A 64 -18.57 14.40 20.29
N LYS A 65 -17.29 14.75 20.18
CA LYS A 65 -16.28 14.57 21.24
C LYS A 65 -16.23 15.74 22.22
N GLY A 66 -16.86 16.87 21.91
CA GLY A 66 -16.84 18.06 22.76
C GLY A 66 -15.48 18.76 22.79
N TRP A 67 -14.69 18.62 21.72
CA TRP A 67 -13.37 19.26 21.63
C TRP A 67 -13.51 20.76 21.40
N THR A 68 -12.82 21.55 22.22
CA THR A 68 -12.75 23.02 22.09
C THR A 68 -11.51 23.41 21.32
N LEU A 69 -11.66 23.60 20.01
CA LEU A 69 -10.57 23.98 19.10
C LEU A 69 -10.42 25.51 19.03
N THR A 70 -9.21 25.98 18.78
CA THR A 70 -8.94 27.37 18.35
C THR A 70 -9.48 27.61 16.94
N GLY A 71 -9.66 28.89 16.56
CA GLY A 71 -10.10 29.24 15.20
C GLY A 71 -9.19 28.67 14.10
N GLY A 72 -7.88 28.66 14.32
CA GLY A 72 -6.91 28.04 13.40
C GLY A 72 -7.08 26.52 13.29
N GLN A 73 -7.30 25.82 14.42
CA GLN A 73 -7.55 24.38 14.42
C GLN A 73 -8.87 24.00 13.73
N TYR A 74 -9.92 24.80 13.90
CA TYR A 74 -11.16 24.64 13.13
C TYR A 74 -10.92 24.80 11.63
N ALA A 75 -10.19 25.84 11.22
CA ALA A 75 -9.87 26.06 9.81
C ALA A 75 -9.07 24.88 9.23
N MET A 76 -8.00 24.45 9.90
CA MET A 76 -7.16 23.33 9.46
C MET A 76 -7.95 22.02 9.34
N SER A 77 -8.73 21.67 10.37
CA SER A 77 -9.51 20.42 10.39
C SER A 77 -10.60 20.39 9.32
N LEU A 78 -11.38 21.47 9.16
CA LEU A 78 -12.51 21.51 8.23
C LEU A 78 -12.08 21.71 6.78
N ILE A 79 -11.18 22.66 6.50
CA ILE A 79 -10.63 22.88 5.15
C ILE A 79 -9.83 21.65 4.71
N GLY A 80 -9.00 21.10 5.62
CA GLY A 80 -8.31 19.83 5.44
C GLY A 80 -9.26 18.72 5.03
N SER A 81 -10.32 18.49 5.80
CA SER A 81 -11.26 17.39 5.53
C SER A 81 -12.03 17.56 4.22
N PHE A 82 -12.39 18.79 3.86
CA PHE A 82 -13.04 19.08 2.58
C PHE A 82 -12.13 18.71 1.41
N PHE A 83 -10.93 19.31 1.32
CA PHE A 83 -10.03 19.07 0.20
C PHE A 83 -9.45 17.66 0.18
N PHE A 84 -9.33 17.00 1.34
CA PHE A 84 -9.04 15.57 1.41
C PHE A 84 -10.15 14.75 0.73
N GLY A 85 -11.41 14.99 1.07
CA GLY A 85 -12.56 14.33 0.44
C GLY A 85 -12.66 14.60 -1.05
N LEU A 86 -12.41 15.85 -1.48
CA LEU A 86 -12.32 16.24 -2.88
C LEU A 86 -11.21 15.48 -3.61
N GLY A 87 -10.01 15.47 -3.04
CA GLY A 87 -8.85 14.79 -3.62
C GLY A 87 -9.10 13.29 -3.75
N LEU A 88 -9.58 12.63 -2.70
CA LEU A 88 -9.81 11.19 -2.67
C LEU A 88 -10.89 10.74 -3.68
N SER A 89 -12.02 11.43 -3.71
CA SER A 89 -13.11 11.15 -4.67
C SER A 89 -12.70 11.45 -6.11
N THR A 90 -11.96 12.55 -6.35
CA THR A 90 -11.38 12.87 -7.67
C THR A 90 -10.39 11.80 -8.11
N MET A 91 -9.48 11.36 -7.23
CA MET A 91 -8.52 10.30 -7.52
C MET A 91 -9.24 9.02 -7.91
N TYR A 92 -10.24 8.62 -7.12
CA TYR A 92 -11.02 7.41 -7.38
C TYR A 92 -11.73 7.45 -8.75
N ALA A 93 -12.42 8.55 -9.04
CA ALA A 93 -13.13 8.73 -10.31
C ALA A 93 -12.17 8.71 -11.50
N THR A 94 -11.11 9.52 -11.44
CA THR A 94 -10.14 9.65 -12.53
C THR A 94 -9.30 8.40 -12.73
N PHE A 95 -8.96 7.68 -11.66
CA PHE A 95 -8.36 6.36 -11.72
C PHE A 95 -9.27 5.39 -12.47
N GLY A 96 -10.53 5.29 -12.07
CA GLY A 96 -11.49 4.41 -12.73
C GLY A 96 -11.65 4.70 -14.23
N LEU A 97 -11.70 5.97 -14.60
CA LEU A 97 -11.78 6.39 -16.00
C LEU A 97 -10.51 6.07 -16.79
N ASN A 98 -9.32 6.34 -16.21
CA ASN A 98 -8.05 6.10 -16.88
C ASN A 98 -7.76 4.60 -17.08
N PHE A 99 -8.16 3.76 -16.12
CA PHE A 99 -7.88 2.32 -16.15
C PHE A 99 -8.96 1.54 -16.89
N TYR A 100 -10.24 1.81 -16.63
CA TYR A 100 -11.34 0.98 -17.17
C TYR A 100 -12.06 1.58 -18.38
N LYS A 101 -11.77 2.84 -18.77
CA LYS A 101 -12.30 3.43 -20.02
C LYS A 101 -11.18 3.99 -20.91
N PRO A 102 -10.30 3.14 -21.45
CA PRO A 102 -9.19 3.56 -22.31
C PRO A 102 -9.63 4.03 -23.70
N THR A 103 -10.89 3.83 -24.08
CA THR A 103 -11.51 4.25 -25.35
C THR A 103 -11.81 5.74 -25.42
N LEU A 104 -11.52 6.49 -24.35
CA LEU A 104 -11.69 7.93 -24.31
C LEU A 104 -10.80 8.66 -25.32
N GLU A 105 -11.28 9.83 -25.75
CA GLU A 105 -10.50 10.74 -26.57
C GLU A 105 -9.16 11.08 -25.88
N LYS A 106 -8.09 11.18 -26.68
CA LYS A 106 -6.72 11.43 -26.19
C LYS A 106 -6.63 12.69 -25.31
N ILE A 107 -7.35 13.75 -25.66
CA ILE A 107 -7.36 15.01 -24.90
C ILE A 107 -8.02 14.79 -23.53
N THR A 108 -9.18 14.16 -23.49
CA THR A 108 -9.87 13.81 -22.24
C THR A 108 -8.99 12.93 -21.35
N LEU A 109 -8.32 11.91 -21.91
CA LEU A 109 -7.39 11.05 -21.16
C LEU A 109 -6.22 11.84 -20.55
N LYS A 110 -5.70 12.86 -21.23
CA LYS A 110 -4.66 13.73 -20.67
C LYS A 110 -5.16 14.49 -19.44
N PHE A 111 -6.35 15.08 -19.50
CA PHE A 111 -6.96 15.75 -18.36
C PHE A 111 -7.27 14.78 -17.21
N VAL A 112 -7.85 13.61 -17.50
CA VAL A 112 -8.11 12.57 -16.50
C VAL A 112 -6.82 12.19 -15.76
N ARG A 113 -5.72 11.97 -16.48
CA ARG A 113 -4.41 11.68 -15.87
C ARG A 113 -3.86 12.86 -15.07
N LEU A 114 -4.00 14.09 -15.57
CA LEU A 114 -3.57 15.29 -14.87
C LEU A 114 -4.28 15.42 -13.52
N PHE A 115 -5.60 15.32 -13.49
CA PHE A 115 -6.38 15.36 -12.26
C PHE A 115 -6.05 14.20 -11.32
N MET A 116 -5.85 12.99 -11.86
CA MET A 116 -5.40 11.84 -11.08
C MET A 116 -4.04 12.13 -10.39
N TYR A 117 -3.06 12.68 -11.10
CA TYR A 117 -1.75 12.99 -10.50
C TYR A 117 -1.80 14.17 -9.53
N ILE A 118 -2.58 15.22 -9.82
CA ILE A 118 -2.77 16.36 -8.90
C ILE A 118 -3.49 15.92 -7.61
N SER A 119 -4.39 14.96 -7.71
CA SER A 119 -5.15 14.49 -6.53
C SER A 119 -4.27 13.84 -5.47
N ILE A 120 -3.14 13.23 -5.84
CA ILE A 120 -2.22 12.57 -4.91
C ILE A 120 -1.62 13.55 -3.87
N PRO A 121 -0.91 14.63 -4.27
CA PRO A 121 -0.39 15.60 -3.29
C PRO A 121 -1.52 16.32 -2.55
N VAL A 122 -2.67 16.58 -3.18
CA VAL A 122 -3.85 17.16 -2.51
C VAL A 122 -4.30 16.26 -1.36
N ILE A 123 -4.45 14.95 -1.58
CA ILE A 123 -4.82 14.00 -0.53
C ILE A 123 -3.82 14.05 0.63
N ILE A 124 -2.52 14.00 0.34
CA ILE A 124 -1.47 13.96 1.37
C ILE A 124 -1.46 15.25 2.20
N ILE A 125 -1.42 16.41 1.53
CA ILE A 125 -1.34 17.73 2.19
C ILE A 125 -2.58 17.98 3.04
N PHE A 126 -3.77 17.73 2.49
CA PHE A 126 -5.00 18.06 3.20
C PHE A 126 -5.38 17.00 4.24
N LEU A 127 -4.93 15.76 4.12
CA LEU A 127 -4.98 14.80 5.23
C LEU A 127 -4.10 15.26 6.40
N ALA A 128 -2.86 15.67 6.11
CA ALA A 128 -1.95 16.22 7.11
C ALA A 128 -2.56 17.44 7.80
N LEU A 129 -3.08 18.40 7.02
CA LEU A 129 -3.75 19.59 7.54
C LEU A 129 -4.97 19.26 8.40
N ALA A 130 -5.82 18.33 7.93
CA ALA A 130 -6.99 17.89 8.68
C ALA A 130 -6.60 17.28 10.03
N SER A 131 -5.57 16.43 10.02
CA SER A 131 -5.07 15.77 11.21
C SER A 131 -4.39 16.73 12.19
N GLU A 132 -3.68 17.73 11.69
CA GLU A 132 -3.01 18.75 12.52
C GLU A 132 -4.03 19.56 13.33
N GLY A 133 -5.17 19.91 12.70
CA GLY A 133 -6.25 20.63 13.37
C GLY A 133 -6.82 19.93 14.59
N ILE A 134 -6.74 18.60 14.67
CA ILE A 134 -7.27 17.80 15.79
C ILE A 134 -6.18 17.14 16.63
N ALA A 135 -4.90 17.23 16.23
CA ALA A 135 -3.82 16.43 16.81
C ALA A 135 -3.67 16.60 18.34
N ALA A 136 -3.89 17.81 18.85
CA ALA A 136 -3.80 18.14 20.28
C ALA A 136 -4.94 17.52 21.13
N HIS A 137 -6.01 17.05 20.50
CA HIS A 137 -7.17 16.47 21.18
C HIS A 137 -7.26 14.94 21.06
N LEU A 138 -6.32 14.34 20.32
CA LEU A 138 -6.20 12.89 20.21
C LEU A 138 -5.48 12.31 21.43
N VAL A 139 -5.80 11.06 21.73
CA VAL A 139 -5.08 10.27 22.73
C VAL A 139 -3.95 9.53 22.01
N TYR A 140 -2.76 9.59 22.58
CA TYR A 140 -1.58 8.86 22.10
C TYR A 140 -1.15 7.83 23.15
N PRO A 141 -0.66 6.65 22.75
CA PRO A 141 -0.56 6.18 21.36
C PRO A 141 -1.91 6.06 20.63
N LEU A 142 -1.90 6.27 19.33
CA LEU A 142 -3.09 6.11 18.50
C LEU A 142 -3.57 4.66 18.56
N ALA A 143 -4.88 4.47 18.44
CA ALA A 143 -5.46 3.14 18.32
C ALA A 143 -4.84 2.37 17.16
N ASN A 144 -4.58 1.07 17.35
CA ASN A 144 -4.02 0.22 16.30
C ASN A 144 -5.01 -0.81 15.75
N ARG A 145 -6.19 -0.91 16.37
CA ARG A 145 -7.24 -1.85 16.00
C ARG A 145 -8.63 -1.29 16.29
N ILE A 146 -9.61 -1.81 15.57
CA ILE A 146 -11.02 -1.55 15.77
C ILE A 146 -11.67 -2.84 16.28
N SER A 147 -12.17 -2.82 17.51
CA SER A 147 -13.00 -3.86 18.09
C SER A 147 -14.48 -3.58 17.83
N LEU A 148 -15.24 -4.65 17.58
CA LEU A 148 -16.70 -4.58 17.47
C LEU A 148 -17.38 -4.21 18.80
N THR A 149 -16.74 -4.53 19.94
CA THR A 149 -17.28 -4.25 21.28
C THR A 149 -16.78 -2.93 21.83
N ASP A 150 -15.48 -2.66 21.67
CA ASP A 150 -14.78 -1.57 22.37
C ASP A 150 -14.48 -0.36 21.46
N GLY A 151 -14.78 -0.46 20.16
CA GLY A 151 -14.48 0.60 19.19
C GLY A 151 -12.98 0.70 18.91
N PHE A 152 -12.42 1.91 18.93
CA PHE A 152 -10.98 2.11 18.74
C PHE A 152 -10.21 1.71 20.00
N VAL A 153 -9.30 0.76 19.87
CA VAL A 153 -8.55 0.19 21.00
C VAL A 153 -7.09 0.62 20.92
N ASP A 154 -6.55 1.07 22.05
CA ASP A 154 -5.14 1.42 22.17
C ASP A 154 -4.23 0.19 22.03
N PRO A 155 -2.96 0.37 21.61
CA PRO A 155 -2.04 -0.74 21.39
C PRO A 155 -1.83 -1.63 22.63
N PHE A 156 -1.85 -1.04 23.83
CA PHE A 156 -1.53 -1.69 25.11
C PHE A 156 -2.72 -2.44 25.75
N ASN A 157 -3.95 -2.22 25.28
CA ASN A 157 -5.14 -2.88 25.82
C ASN A 157 -5.42 -4.26 25.21
N HIS A 158 -4.85 -5.30 25.80
CA HIS A 158 -4.96 -6.68 25.31
C HIS A 158 -6.30 -7.37 25.60
N THR A 159 -7.26 -6.72 26.27
CA THR A 159 -8.53 -7.38 26.65
C THR A 159 -9.60 -7.33 25.56
N ALA A 160 -9.44 -6.46 24.56
CA ALA A 160 -10.40 -6.30 23.48
C ALA A 160 -10.47 -7.57 22.61
N ARG A 161 -11.69 -8.10 22.44
CA ARG A 161 -11.96 -9.25 21.59
C ARG A 161 -12.48 -8.82 20.22
N PHE A 162 -12.42 -9.72 19.24
CA PHE A 162 -12.94 -9.51 17.89
C PHE A 162 -12.50 -8.18 17.27
N ALA A 163 -11.19 -7.94 17.28
CA ALA A 163 -10.59 -6.71 16.78
C ALA A 163 -9.93 -6.91 15.42
N VAL A 164 -10.12 -5.95 14.52
CA VAL A 164 -9.42 -5.87 13.23
C VAL A 164 -8.30 -4.86 13.36
N THR A 165 -7.06 -5.30 13.12
CA THR A 165 -5.88 -4.42 13.19
C THR A 165 -5.76 -3.57 11.94
N PHE A 166 -5.30 -2.32 12.11
CA PHE A 166 -4.96 -1.45 10.98
C PHE A 166 -3.83 -2.04 10.15
N TYR A 167 -2.89 -2.74 10.80
CA TYR A 167 -1.85 -3.49 10.11
C TYR A 167 -2.43 -4.45 9.05
N GLY A 168 -3.41 -5.28 9.44
CA GLY A 168 -4.05 -6.22 8.51
C GLY A 168 -4.77 -5.51 7.36
N ILE A 169 -5.51 -4.43 7.65
CA ILE A 169 -6.20 -3.63 6.64
C ILE A 169 -5.22 -3.04 5.61
N LEU A 170 -4.10 -2.49 6.09
CA LEU A 170 -3.08 -1.87 5.25
C LEU A 170 -2.36 -2.90 4.37
N ILE A 171 -2.03 -4.07 4.90
CA ILE A 171 -1.42 -5.16 4.11
C ILE A 171 -2.35 -5.62 2.98
N VAL A 172 -3.63 -5.86 3.29
CA VAL A 172 -4.62 -6.29 2.27
C VAL A 172 -4.83 -5.20 1.22
N SER A 173 -4.91 -3.93 1.65
CA SER A 173 -5.05 -2.78 0.75
C SER A 173 -3.83 -2.65 -0.16
N GLY A 174 -2.62 -2.82 0.38
CA GLY A 174 -1.39 -2.86 -0.40
C GLY A 174 -1.40 -3.96 -1.47
N ALA A 175 -1.81 -5.18 -1.11
CA ALA A 175 -1.93 -6.29 -2.06
C ALA A 175 -2.93 -6.00 -3.19
N ILE A 176 -4.09 -5.43 -2.86
CA ILE A 176 -5.11 -5.04 -3.85
C ILE A 176 -4.58 -3.96 -4.80
N ILE A 177 -3.88 -2.95 -4.28
CA ILE A 177 -3.28 -1.89 -5.10
C ILE A 177 -2.24 -2.48 -6.06
N VAL A 178 -1.37 -3.38 -5.59
CA VAL A 178 -0.39 -4.06 -6.45
C VAL A 178 -1.06 -4.88 -7.54
N TYR A 179 -2.15 -5.58 -7.22
CA TYR A 179 -2.95 -6.29 -8.21
C TYR A 179 -3.46 -5.34 -9.30
N PHE A 180 -4.05 -4.19 -8.95
CA PHE A 180 -4.55 -3.23 -9.95
C PHE A 180 -3.44 -2.59 -10.77
N VAL A 181 -2.29 -2.29 -10.17
CA VAL A 181 -1.11 -1.79 -10.88
C VAL A 181 -0.64 -2.83 -11.90
N ALA A 182 -0.51 -4.09 -11.49
CA ALA A 182 -0.10 -5.17 -12.38
C ALA A 182 -1.13 -5.39 -13.50
N ASP A 183 -2.43 -5.45 -13.17
CA ASP A 183 -3.50 -5.66 -14.15
C ASP A 183 -3.51 -4.58 -15.24
N HIS A 184 -3.14 -3.34 -14.92
CA HIS A 184 -3.00 -2.27 -15.93
C HIS A 184 -1.89 -2.51 -16.94
N PHE A 185 -0.72 -2.99 -16.50
CA PHE A 185 0.35 -3.34 -17.43
C PHE A 185 -0.01 -4.56 -18.27
N PHE A 186 -0.72 -5.53 -17.68
CA PHE A 186 -1.29 -6.66 -18.42
C PHE A 186 -2.34 -6.19 -19.43
N PHE A 187 -3.22 -5.25 -19.07
CA PHE A 187 -4.17 -4.66 -19.99
C PHE A 187 -3.47 -3.92 -21.14
N LYS A 188 -2.41 -3.13 -20.86
CA LYS A 188 -1.65 -2.46 -21.92
C LYS A 188 -1.10 -3.44 -22.95
N LYS A 189 -0.61 -4.61 -22.51
CA LYS A 189 0.00 -5.63 -23.36
C LYS A 189 -1.02 -6.54 -24.06
N PHE A 190 -2.02 -7.02 -23.33
CA PHE A 190 -2.96 -8.04 -23.78
C PHE A 190 -4.36 -7.51 -24.10
N LYS A 191 -4.60 -6.21 -23.89
CA LYS A 191 -5.88 -5.51 -24.10
C LYS A 191 -7.08 -6.13 -23.37
N ARG A 192 -6.81 -6.81 -22.25
CA ARG A 192 -7.81 -7.49 -21.43
C ARG A 192 -7.48 -7.37 -19.95
N HIS A 193 -8.46 -6.93 -19.16
CA HIS A 193 -8.40 -6.93 -17.70
C HIS A 193 -8.68 -8.32 -17.13
N GLY A 194 -8.22 -8.55 -15.90
CA GLY A 194 -8.54 -9.74 -15.13
C GLY A 194 -7.72 -10.97 -15.47
N ILE A 195 -6.61 -10.80 -16.20
CA ILE A 195 -5.72 -11.93 -16.54
C ILE A 195 -5.12 -12.55 -15.29
N LEU A 196 -4.87 -11.73 -14.27
CA LEU A 196 -4.26 -12.11 -13.00
C LEU A 196 -5.28 -12.52 -11.92
N ASP A 197 -6.59 -12.41 -12.15
CA ASP A 197 -7.63 -12.66 -11.12
C ASP A 197 -7.49 -14.03 -10.49
N THR A 198 -7.53 -15.07 -11.33
CA THR A 198 -7.41 -16.44 -10.86
C THR A 198 -6.06 -16.68 -10.19
N THR A 199 -4.98 -16.07 -10.70
CA THR A 199 -3.66 -16.16 -10.08
C THR A 199 -3.64 -15.53 -8.70
N PHE A 200 -4.27 -14.36 -8.52
CA PHE A 200 -4.36 -13.67 -7.25
C PHE A 200 -5.22 -14.46 -6.25
N TYR A 201 -6.39 -14.95 -6.67
CA TYR A 201 -7.30 -15.71 -5.81
C TYR A 201 -6.76 -17.05 -5.32
N ILE A 202 -5.76 -17.63 -5.98
CA ILE A 202 -5.08 -18.84 -5.51
C ILE A 202 -3.78 -18.52 -4.76
N ALA A 203 -2.99 -17.56 -5.25
CA ALA A 203 -1.67 -17.27 -4.69
C ALA A 203 -1.76 -16.53 -3.36
N PHE A 204 -2.73 -15.62 -3.20
CA PHE A 204 -2.90 -14.86 -1.96
C PHE A 204 -3.32 -15.76 -0.78
N PRO A 205 -4.35 -16.63 -0.89
CA PRO A 205 -4.65 -17.61 0.15
C PRO A 205 -3.52 -18.62 0.38
N ALA A 206 -2.85 -19.09 -0.68
CA ALA A 206 -1.69 -19.95 -0.53
C ALA A 206 -0.56 -19.27 0.27
N GLY A 207 -0.35 -17.96 0.08
CA GLY A 207 0.57 -17.18 0.90
C GLY A 207 0.16 -17.12 2.37
N LEU A 208 -1.12 -16.96 2.68
CA LEU A 208 -1.59 -17.01 4.07
C LEU A 208 -1.32 -18.36 4.73
N VAL A 209 -1.61 -19.45 3.99
CA VAL A 209 -1.30 -20.83 4.44
C VAL A 209 0.20 -21.00 4.66
N GLY A 210 1.02 -20.57 3.70
CA GLY A 210 2.47 -20.68 3.78
C GLY A 210 3.06 -19.89 4.95
N ALA A 211 2.53 -18.70 5.22
CA ALA A 211 2.96 -17.87 6.33
C ALA A 211 2.68 -18.53 7.68
N ARG A 212 1.52 -19.19 7.80
CA ARG A 212 1.15 -19.94 9.01
C ARG A 212 2.00 -21.18 9.19
N LEU A 213 2.15 -21.98 8.12
CA LEU A 213 2.96 -23.20 8.15
C LEU A 213 4.41 -22.90 8.54
N TRP A 214 5.00 -21.84 7.96
CA TRP A 214 6.37 -21.45 8.29
C TRP A 214 6.51 -21.02 9.76
N TYR A 215 5.58 -20.22 10.26
CA TYR A 215 5.60 -19.83 11.67
C TYR A 215 5.56 -21.07 12.58
N CYS A 216 4.57 -21.95 12.38
CA CYS A 216 4.37 -23.11 13.24
C CYS A 216 5.48 -24.15 13.15
N TYR A 217 6.00 -24.44 11.95
CA TYR A 217 6.93 -25.57 11.74
C TYR A 217 8.40 -25.16 11.65
N VAL A 218 8.71 -23.90 11.33
CA VAL A 218 10.10 -23.42 11.20
C VAL A 218 10.51 -22.57 12.39
N LEU A 219 9.62 -21.72 12.90
CA LEU A 219 9.95 -20.81 14.00
C LEU A 219 9.56 -21.36 15.38
N GLU A 220 8.39 -21.98 15.49
CA GLU A 220 7.78 -22.37 16.77
C GLU A 220 7.49 -23.88 16.85
N PHE A 221 8.35 -24.72 16.26
CA PHE A 221 8.08 -26.16 16.12
C PHE A 221 7.71 -26.83 17.46
N ASP A 222 8.48 -26.58 18.52
CA ASP A 222 8.28 -27.18 19.83
C ASP A 222 6.90 -26.85 20.43
N ARG A 223 6.38 -25.66 20.14
CA ARG A 223 5.06 -25.21 20.60
C ARG A 223 3.92 -25.97 19.91
N TYR A 224 4.09 -26.34 18.63
CA TYR A 224 3.05 -26.98 17.83
C TYR A 224 3.23 -28.51 17.67
N ALA A 225 4.36 -29.07 18.09
CA ALA A 225 4.69 -30.49 17.94
C ALA A 225 3.67 -31.45 18.60
N ASN A 226 3.03 -31.01 19.68
CA ASN A 226 2.07 -31.82 20.44
C ASN A 226 0.60 -31.59 20.05
N ASP A 227 0.32 -30.58 19.22
CA ASP A 227 -1.03 -30.28 18.71
C ASP A 227 -0.97 -29.71 17.30
N PHE A 228 -0.97 -30.61 16.31
CA PHE A 228 -0.94 -30.23 14.90
C PHE A 228 -2.19 -29.44 14.45
N LEU A 229 -3.33 -29.56 15.17
CA LEU A 229 -4.53 -28.80 14.84
C LEU A 229 -4.42 -27.33 15.27
N ALA A 230 -3.55 -26.99 16.23
CA ALA A 230 -3.28 -25.61 16.62
C ALA A 230 -2.72 -24.76 15.47
N VAL A 231 -2.17 -25.38 14.40
CA VAL A 231 -1.78 -24.68 13.17
C VAL A 231 -2.96 -23.98 12.51
N LEU A 232 -4.19 -24.46 12.68
CA LEU A 232 -5.40 -23.81 12.13
C LEU A 232 -5.85 -22.57 12.92
N GLN A 233 -5.33 -22.38 14.13
CA GLN A 233 -5.70 -21.29 15.04
C GLN A 233 -5.00 -19.98 14.64
N VAL A 234 -5.30 -19.48 13.43
CA VAL A 234 -4.71 -18.27 12.85
C VAL A 234 -5.03 -16.99 13.64
N TRP A 235 -6.06 -17.03 14.48
CA TRP A 235 -6.46 -15.92 15.35
C TRP A 235 -5.51 -15.71 16.54
N ASP A 236 -4.66 -16.69 16.87
CA ASP A 236 -3.63 -16.55 17.91
C ASP A 236 -2.40 -15.77 17.43
N GLY A 237 -2.47 -15.17 16.23
CA GLY A 237 -1.35 -14.52 15.58
C GLY A 237 -0.39 -15.55 14.98
N GLY A 238 0.87 -15.17 14.74
CA GLY A 238 1.89 -16.08 14.24
C GLY A 238 1.79 -16.37 12.75
N LEU A 239 2.19 -15.38 11.94
CA LEU A 239 2.33 -15.48 10.49
C LEU A 239 3.73 -14.99 10.10
N ALA A 240 4.51 -15.84 9.45
CA ALA A 240 5.84 -15.49 8.98
C ALA A 240 5.81 -15.11 7.49
N ILE A 241 6.15 -13.85 7.17
CA ILE A 241 6.10 -13.33 5.80
C ILE A 241 6.91 -14.19 4.81
N MET A 242 8.04 -14.76 5.24
CA MET A 242 8.90 -15.61 4.39
C MET A 242 8.14 -16.84 3.86
N GLY A 243 7.42 -17.55 4.72
CA GLY A 243 6.59 -18.68 4.32
C GLY A 243 5.50 -18.30 3.33
N GLY A 244 4.89 -17.13 3.55
CA GLY A 244 3.84 -16.65 2.67
C GLY A 244 4.36 -16.21 1.30
N ALA A 245 5.52 -15.56 1.26
CA ALA A 245 6.19 -15.23 0.01
C ALA A 245 6.53 -16.50 -0.78
N ILE A 246 7.14 -17.51 -0.14
CA ILE A 246 7.56 -18.75 -0.80
C ILE A 246 6.34 -19.48 -1.38
N LEU A 247 5.34 -19.81 -0.57
CA LEU A 247 4.22 -20.62 -1.05
C LEU A 247 3.34 -19.85 -2.05
N GLY A 248 3.13 -18.55 -1.82
CA GLY A 248 2.42 -17.68 -2.75
C GLY A 248 3.10 -17.59 -4.12
N ILE A 249 4.43 -17.42 -4.15
CA ILE A 249 5.22 -17.39 -5.40
C ILE A 249 5.13 -18.74 -6.12
N ILE A 250 5.35 -19.86 -5.41
CA ILE A 250 5.31 -21.20 -6.00
C ILE A 250 3.96 -21.45 -6.67
N VAL A 251 2.85 -21.22 -5.96
CA VAL A 251 1.50 -21.44 -6.49
C VAL A 251 1.20 -20.49 -7.65
N GLY A 252 1.50 -19.21 -7.51
CA GLY A 252 1.24 -18.20 -8.53
C GLY A 252 2.02 -18.44 -9.83
N VAL A 253 3.32 -18.70 -9.73
CA VAL A 253 4.18 -18.99 -10.88
C VAL A 253 3.77 -20.30 -11.55
N THR A 254 3.51 -21.37 -10.77
CA THR A 254 3.06 -22.65 -11.30
C THR A 254 1.76 -22.50 -12.09
N PHE A 255 0.80 -21.75 -11.55
CA PHE A 255 -0.45 -21.49 -12.26
C PHE A 255 -0.23 -20.72 -13.56
N LEU A 256 0.60 -19.67 -13.55
CA LEU A 256 0.91 -18.93 -14.77
C LEU A 256 1.58 -19.83 -15.82
N MET A 257 2.53 -20.67 -15.41
CA MET A 257 3.22 -21.60 -16.31
C MET A 257 2.29 -22.68 -16.90
N VAL A 258 1.35 -23.21 -16.12
CA VAL A 258 0.48 -24.31 -16.55
C VAL A 258 -0.74 -23.78 -17.31
N ARG A 259 -1.41 -22.75 -16.79
CA ARG A 259 -2.71 -22.26 -17.27
C ARG A 259 -2.62 -21.00 -18.13
N ARG A 260 -1.49 -20.29 -18.13
CA ARG A 260 -1.28 -19.03 -18.88
C ARG A 260 0.00 -19.06 -19.72
N LYS A 261 0.25 -20.17 -20.44
CA LYS A 261 1.44 -20.41 -21.28
C LYS A 261 1.80 -19.31 -22.29
N TYR A 262 0.83 -18.49 -22.70
CA TYR A 262 1.04 -17.35 -23.59
C TYR A 262 1.75 -16.16 -22.93
N ILE A 263 1.84 -16.16 -21.60
CA ILE A 263 2.48 -15.10 -20.81
C ILE A 263 3.93 -15.49 -20.55
N ASN A 264 4.86 -14.57 -20.85
CA ASN A 264 6.25 -14.75 -20.48
C ASN A 264 6.41 -14.48 -18.97
N ILE A 265 6.92 -15.48 -18.24
CA ILE A 265 7.10 -15.38 -16.78
C ILE A 265 8.08 -14.27 -16.39
N ARG A 266 9.22 -14.12 -17.09
CA ARG A 266 10.18 -13.04 -16.80
C ARG A 266 9.56 -11.66 -16.97
N TRP A 267 8.73 -11.48 -18.01
CA TRP A 267 7.98 -10.24 -18.18
C TRP A 267 6.92 -10.05 -17.08
N ALA A 268 6.19 -11.10 -16.70
CA ALA A 268 5.22 -11.02 -15.62
C ALA A 268 5.88 -10.66 -14.29
N MET A 269 7.06 -11.23 -14.01
CA MET A 269 7.87 -10.87 -12.85
C MET A 269 8.25 -9.39 -12.89
N ASP A 270 8.72 -8.87 -14.02
CA ASP A 270 9.12 -7.46 -14.16
C ASP A 270 7.98 -6.48 -13.95
N VAL A 271 6.74 -6.92 -14.14
CA VAL A 271 5.55 -6.13 -13.83
C VAL A 271 5.16 -6.25 -12.36
N ILE A 272 5.12 -7.47 -11.83
CA ILE A 272 4.53 -7.76 -10.51
C ILE A 272 5.52 -7.47 -9.38
N VAL A 273 6.77 -7.90 -9.52
CA VAL A 273 7.76 -7.88 -8.43
C VAL A 273 8.12 -6.46 -8.01
N PRO A 274 8.44 -5.51 -8.91
CA PRO A 274 8.71 -4.14 -8.50
C PRO A 274 7.51 -3.47 -7.83
N ALA A 275 6.28 -3.80 -8.26
CA ALA A 275 5.06 -3.25 -7.68
C ALA A 275 4.89 -3.65 -6.19
N ILE A 276 5.49 -4.75 -5.72
CA ILE A 276 5.47 -5.16 -4.31
C ILE A 276 5.99 -4.04 -3.38
N LEU A 277 6.92 -3.19 -3.84
CA LEU A 277 7.39 -2.04 -3.07
C LEU A 277 6.24 -1.09 -2.68
N ILE A 278 5.19 -0.97 -3.51
CA ILE A 278 4.00 -0.19 -3.17
C ILE A 278 3.27 -0.80 -1.98
N ALA A 279 3.07 -2.12 -1.98
CA ALA A 279 2.46 -2.82 -0.85
C ALA A 279 3.32 -2.72 0.42
N GLN A 280 4.65 -2.82 0.29
CA GLN A 280 5.57 -2.66 1.41
C GLN A 280 5.49 -1.24 2.00
N ALA A 281 5.45 -0.21 1.16
CA ALA A 281 5.29 1.17 1.62
C ALA A 281 3.99 1.37 2.40
N ILE A 282 2.88 0.80 1.93
CA ILE A 282 1.59 0.88 2.64
C ILE A 282 1.64 0.07 3.94
N GLY A 283 2.22 -1.13 3.91
CA GLY A 283 2.35 -1.99 5.09
C GLY A 283 3.15 -1.37 6.22
N ARG A 284 4.13 -0.51 5.92
CA ARG A 284 4.92 0.22 6.95
C ARG A 284 4.06 1.13 7.82
N TRP A 285 2.97 1.68 7.31
CA TRP A 285 2.03 2.44 8.13
C TRP A 285 1.35 1.56 9.19
N GLY A 286 1.28 0.25 8.99
CA GLY A 286 0.86 -0.68 10.02
C GLY A 286 1.84 -0.69 11.20
N ASN A 287 3.15 -0.66 10.93
CA ASN A 287 4.17 -0.58 11.98
C ASN A 287 4.04 0.73 12.76
N PHE A 288 3.68 1.84 12.10
CA PHE A 288 3.39 3.11 12.77
C PHE A 288 2.22 3.00 13.77
N PHE A 289 1.11 2.36 13.39
CA PHE A 289 -0.02 2.17 14.31
C PHE A 289 0.30 1.18 15.44
N ASN A 290 1.06 0.12 15.15
CA ASN A 290 1.53 -0.83 16.15
C ASN A 290 2.65 -0.28 17.03
N ILE A 291 3.27 0.83 16.62
CA ILE A 291 4.36 1.49 17.32
C ILE A 291 5.53 0.54 17.53
N GLU A 292 5.83 -0.20 16.48
CA GLU A 292 6.86 -1.23 16.42
C GLU A 292 7.81 -0.92 15.26
N VAL A 293 8.99 -1.54 15.26
CA VAL A 293 9.90 -1.49 14.09
C VAL A 293 10.30 -0.04 13.75
N HIS A 294 10.45 0.80 14.77
CA HIS A 294 11.03 2.13 14.66
C HIS A 294 12.54 2.09 14.88
N GLY A 295 13.22 3.21 14.67
CA GLY A 295 14.64 3.34 15.00
C GLY A 295 14.88 3.84 16.42
N ASN A 296 16.14 4.10 16.72
CA ASN A 296 16.56 4.68 18.01
C ASN A 296 15.92 6.06 18.27
N GLN A 297 15.96 6.50 19.54
CA GLN A 297 15.47 7.82 19.91
C GLN A 297 16.30 8.93 19.26
N VAL A 298 15.61 9.94 18.72
CA VAL A 298 16.18 11.12 18.06
C VAL A 298 15.46 12.39 18.53
N LEU A 299 16.12 13.54 18.41
CA LEU A 299 15.53 14.83 18.79
C LEU A 299 14.27 15.11 17.97
N ALA A 300 13.16 15.41 18.66
CA ALA A 300 11.88 15.72 18.02
C ALA A 300 11.96 16.97 17.12
N SER A 301 12.81 17.94 17.47
CA SER A 301 13.02 19.18 16.71
C SER A 301 13.58 18.94 15.30
N ALA A 302 14.34 17.86 15.07
CA ALA A 302 14.83 17.51 13.73
C ALA A 302 13.71 17.05 12.79
N TRP A 303 12.54 16.70 13.33
CA TRP A 303 11.38 16.18 12.63
C TRP A 303 10.15 17.08 12.76
N SER A 304 10.33 18.35 13.14
CA SER A 304 9.23 19.31 13.36
C SER A 304 8.44 19.68 12.10
N PHE A 305 8.92 19.28 10.92
CA PHE A 305 8.20 19.42 9.66
C PHE A 305 7.09 18.36 9.48
N LEU A 306 7.13 17.29 10.29
CA LEU A 306 6.07 16.28 10.30
C LEU A 306 4.85 16.80 11.09
N PRO A 307 3.62 16.42 10.69
CA PRO A 307 2.43 16.70 11.47
C PRO A 307 2.53 16.17 12.90
N SER A 308 1.95 16.91 13.84
CA SER A 308 1.94 16.59 15.27
C SER A 308 1.34 15.22 15.55
N ILE A 309 0.37 14.76 14.75
CA ILE A 309 -0.19 13.41 14.88
C ILE A 309 0.86 12.31 14.70
N LEU A 310 1.86 12.53 13.85
CA LEU A 310 2.94 11.56 13.65
C LEU A 310 3.95 11.66 14.80
N THR A 311 4.45 12.85 15.09
CA THR A 311 5.49 13.05 16.12
C THR A 311 4.99 12.66 17.51
N ASN A 312 3.75 12.98 17.87
CA ASN A 312 3.15 12.58 19.14
C ASN A 312 2.99 11.06 19.25
N ASN A 313 2.66 10.37 18.16
CA ASN A 313 2.56 8.91 18.17
C ASN A 313 3.93 8.24 18.22
N LEU A 314 4.94 8.84 17.56
CA LEU A 314 6.33 8.38 17.57
C LEU A 314 7.04 8.63 18.90
N ALA A 315 6.40 9.27 19.88
CA ALA A 315 6.91 9.35 21.25
C ALA A 315 6.71 8.05 22.04
N TYR A 316 6.05 7.04 21.46
CA TYR A 316 5.77 5.75 22.11
C TYR A 316 6.49 4.62 21.38
N SER A 317 6.61 3.48 22.06
CA SER A 317 7.11 2.19 21.57
C SER A 317 6.32 1.05 22.23
N SER A 318 6.03 0.00 21.47
CA SER A 318 5.39 -1.21 22.00
C SER A 318 6.31 -2.03 22.91
N THR A 319 7.63 -1.87 22.80
CA THR A 319 8.64 -2.60 23.57
C THR A 319 9.41 -1.70 24.53
N SER A 320 9.75 -0.49 24.10
CA SER A 320 10.59 0.45 24.86
C SER A 320 9.78 1.51 25.64
N GLY A 321 8.45 1.52 25.51
CA GLY A 321 7.59 2.49 26.19
C GLY A 321 7.74 3.93 25.67
N HIS A 322 7.60 4.91 26.56
CA HIS A 322 7.64 6.33 26.17
C HIS A 322 9.08 6.83 25.98
N ALA A 323 9.31 7.63 24.94
CA ALA A 323 10.60 8.26 24.66
C ALA A 323 10.97 9.30 25.73
N ALA A 324 12.26 9.64 25.82
CA ALA A 324 12.72 10.71 26.70
C ALA A 324 12.10 12.06 26.32
N ALA A 325 11.98 12.97 27.29
CA ALA A 325 11.40 14.29 27.04
C ALA A 325 12.15 15.04 25.92
N GLY A 326 11.41 15.48 24.89
CA GLY A 326 11.99 16.14 23.70
C GLY A 326 12.49 15.19 22.61
N TYR A 327 12.33 13.87 22.79
CA TYR A 327 12.72 12.85 21.82
C TYR A 327 11.51 12.13 21.23
N ILE A 328 11.69 11.60 20.03
CA ILE A 328 10.79 10.65 19.38
C ILE A 328 11.61 9.46 18.88
N TYR A 329 10.98 8.32 18.64
CA TYR A 329 11.63 7.23 17.92
C TYR A 329 11.76 7.57 16.44
N LEU A 330 12.93 7.28 15.86
CA LEU A 330 13.22 7.56 14.46
C LEU A 330 12.15 6.93 13.55
N PRO A 331 11.48 7.71 12.67
CA PRO A 331 10.35 7.24 11.88
C PRO A 331 10.77 6.38 10.68
N LEU A 332 11.37 5.22 10.96
CA LEU A 332 11.79 4.25 9.94
C LEU A 332 10.61 3.82 9.06
N PHE A 333 9.39 3.75 9.60
CA PHE A 333 8.19 3.47 8.79
C PHE A 333 8.04 4.44 7.61
N LEU A 334 8.29 5.74 7.83
CA LEU A 334 8.12 6.79 6.83
C LEU A 334 9.29 6.76 5.86
N ILE A 335 10.51 6.64 6.38
CA ILE A 335 11.73 6.57 5.57
C ILE A 335 11.66 5.35 4.64
N GLU A 336 11.29 4.18 5.15
CA GLU A 336 11.11 2.97 4.34
C GLU A 336 9.92 3.11 3.38
N SER A 337 8.82 3.75 3.77
CA SER A 337 7.68 3.99 2.87
C SER A 337 8.11 4.81 1.65
N VAL A 338 8.80 5.93 1.88
CA VAL A 338 9.29 6.80 0.81
C VAL A 338 10.32 6.08 -0.06
N THR A 339 11.25 5.37 0.57
CA THR A 339 12.30 4.60 -0.14
C THR A 339 11.68 3.51 -1.03
N ASN A 340 10.66 2.81 -0.56
CA ASN A 340 9.98 1.78 -1.35
C ASN A 340 9.21 2.39 -2.53
N ILE A 341 8.45 3.47 -2.32
CA ILE A 341 7.77 4.16 -3.41
C ILE A 341 8.77 4.69 -4.44
N LEU A 342 9.87 5.31 -4.00
CA LEU A 342 10.93 5.77 -4.89
C LEU A 342 11.53 4.59 -5.67
N GLY A 343 11.80 3.47 -5.01
CA GLY A 343 12.32 2.26 -5.65
C GLY A 343 11.41 1.74 -6.75
N TYR A 344 10.10 1.70 -6.52
CA TYR A 344 9.15 1.32 -7.56
C TYR A 344 9.26 2.21 -8.79
N PHE A 345 9.34 3.54 -8.60
CA PHE A 345 9.45 4.48 -9.71
C PHE A 345 10.80 4.39 -10.43
N VAL A 346 11.91 4.29 -9.68
CA VAL A 346 13.26 4.12 -10.22
C VAL A 346 13.36 2.85 -11.05
N ILE A 347 12.89 1.71 -10.53
CA ILE A 347 12.95 0.43 -11.23
C ILE A 347 12.01 0.46 -12.45
N THR A 348 10.73 0.78 -12.26
CA THR A 348 9.72 0.64 -13.33
C THR A 348 9.91 1.67 -14.44
N TYR A 349 10.19 2.92 -14.10
CA TYR A 349 10.25 4.01 -15.08
C TYR A 349 11.69 4.46 -15.38
N GLY A 350 12.55 4.55 -14.36
CA GLY A 350 13.95 4.90 -14.56
C GLY A 350 14.69 3.82 -15.34
N VAL A 351 14.69 2.58 -14.84
CA VAL A 351 15.33 1.44 -15.46
C VAL A 351 14.46 0.88 -16.59
N GLY A 352 13.22 0.51 -16.30
CA GLY A 352 12.32 -0.13 -17.29
C GLY A 352 12.11 0.70 -18.55
N LYS A 353 11.65 1.95 -18.40
CA LYS A 353 11.38 2.83 -19.54
C LYS A 353 12.62 3.60 -20.00
N GLY A 354 13.41 4.14 -19.07
CA GLY A 354 14.59 4.97 -19.38
C GLY A 354 15.76 4.19 -19.98
N LEU A 355 16.01 2.97 -19.49
CA LEU A 355 17.09 2.08 -19.97
C LEU A 355 16.58 0.94 -20.85
N ARG A 356 15.39 1.08 -21.43
CA ARG A 356 14.70 0.05 -22.22
C ARG A 356 15.57 -0.69 -23.24
N LYS A 357 16.55 -0.01 -23.85
CA LYS A 357 17.46 -0.57 -24.86
C LYS A 357 18.49 -1.55 -24.29
N TRP A 358 18.75 -1.48 -22.98
CA TRP A 358 19.84 -2.14 -22.28
C TRP A 358 19.37 -3.21 -21.29
N ILE A 359 18.05 -3.41 -21.16
CA ILE A 359 17.48 -4.36 -20.20
C ILE A 359 17.05 -5.66 -20.87
N SER A 360 17.20 -6.76 -20.15
CA SER A 360 16.61 -8.07 -20.44
C SER A 360 15.32 -8.26 -19.62
N LEU A 361 14.48 -9.21 -20.05
CA LEU A 361 13.35 -9.62 -19.22
C LEU A 361 13.86 -10.32 -17.96
N GLY A 362 13.34 -9.90 -16.82
CA GLY A 362 13.72 -10.32 -15.48
C GLY A 362 14.55 -9.27 -14.75
N ASP A 363 15.13 -8.29 -15.46
CA ASP A 363 16.03 -7.29 -14.86
C ASP A 363 15.32 -6.42 -13.83
N LEU A 364 14.06 -6.05 -14.03
CA LEU A 364 13.34 -5.19 -13.08
C LEU A 364 13.04 -5.95 -11.79
N SER A 365 12.71 -7.23 -11.92
CA SER A 365 12.51 -8.13 -10.79
C SER A 365 13.79 -8.30 -9.96
N MET A 366 14.93 -8.40 -10.64
CA MET A 366 16.23 -8.46 -9.96
C MET A 366 16.63 -7.12 -9.37
N GLY A 367 16.30 -6.02 -10.05
CA GLY A 367 16.43 -4.65 -9.54
C GLY A 367 15.67 -4.45 -8.23
N TYR A 368 14.50 -5.08 -8.06
CA TYR A 368 13.79 -5.12 -6.79
C TYR A 368 14.61 -5.80 -5.68
N LEU A 369 15.25 -6.94 -5.95
CA LEU A 369 16.08 -7.63 -4.95
C LEU A 369 17.27 -6.77 -4.51
N ILE A 370 17.92 -6.10 -5.47
CA ILE A 370 19.00 -5.15 -5.21
C ILE A 370 18.50 -3.98 -4.37
N TRP A 371 17.38 -3.36 -4.77
CA TRP A 371 16.80 -2.23 -4.06
C TRP A 371 16.39 -2.58 -2.63
N TYR A 372 15.72 -3.72 -2.46
CA TYR A 372 15.26 -4.19 -1.16
C TYR A 372 16.46 -4.54 -0.27
N GLY A 373 17.46 -5.25 -0.80
CA GLY A 373 18.70 -5.54 -0.08
C GLY A 373 19.44 -4.26 0.33
N ALA A 374 19.58 -3.27 -0.57
CA ALA A 374 20.21 -1.99 -0.25
C ALA A 374 19.43 -1.22 0.83
N THR A 375 18.11 -1.18 0.74
CA THR A 375 17.25 -0.55 1.74
C THR A 375 17.46 -1.19 3.11
N ARG A 376 17.53 -2.53 3.17
CA ARG A 376 17.79 -3.25 4.43
C ARG A 376 19.18 -3.00 4.98
N ALA A 377 20.22 -3.02 4.14
CA ALA A 377 21.58 -2.73 4.56
C ALA A 377 21.73 -1.33 5.19
N ILE A 378 20.95 -0.34 4.71
CA ILE A 378 20.96 1.03 5.25
C ILE A 378 20.10 1.14 6.52
N MET A 379 18.92 0.52 6.55
CA MET A 379 17.94 0.74 7.62
C MET A 379 18.15 -0.16 8.84
N GLU A 380 18.71 -1.36 8.67
CA GLU A 380 18.89 -2.30 9.79
C GLU A 380 19.77 -1.73 10.90
N PRO A 381 20.91 -1.06 10.63
CA PRO A 381 21.74 -0.44 11.67
C PRO A 381 21.07 0.74 12.39
N LEU A 382 19.97 1.29 11.83
CA LEU A 382 19.24 2.42 12.41
C LEU A 382 18.10 1.99 13.33
N ARG A 383 17.76 0.70 13.34
CA ARG A 383 16.69 0.14 14.15
C ARG A 383 17.02 0.25 15.64
N ASP A 384 15.95 0.34 16.44
CA ASP A 384 16.06 0.15 17.88
C ASP A 384 16.46 -1.31 18.16
N GLY A 385 17.35 -1.53 19.13
CA GLY A 385 17.92 -2.84 19.45
C GLY A 385 16.89 -3.92 19.76
N ASN A 386 15.69 -3.54 20.25
CA ASN A 386 14.60 -4.48 20.53
C ASN A 386 13.92 -5.03 19.25
N PHE A 387 14.20 -4.44 18.08
CA PHE A 387 13.65 -4.84 16.79
C PHE A 387 14.73 -5.30 15.79
N GLU A 388 15.98 -5.42 16.22
CA GLU A 388 17.06 -5.96 15.41
C GLU A 388 16.83 -7.44 15.13
N TYR A 389 16.96 -7.83 13.86
CA TYR A 389 16.81 -9.21 13.44
C TYR A 389 18.20 -9.90 13.33
N GLY A 390 18.98 -9.94 14.41
CA GLY A 390 20.31 -10.59 14.44
C GLY A 390 21.22 -10.19 13.26
N GLU A 391 21.92 -11.15 12.64
CA GLU A 391 22.78 -10.94 11.46
C GLU A 391 22.01 -10.65 10.14
N SER A 392 20.84 -10.02 10.21
CA SER A 392 19.98 -9.65 9.05
C SER A 392 20.68 -8.79 7.99
N TRP A 393 21.70 -8.02 8.38
CA TRP A 393 22.50 -7.24 7.44
C TRP A 393 23.30 -8.11 6.44
N ILE A 394 23.70 -9.33 6.81
CA ILE A 394 24.33 -10.30 5.88
C ILE A 394 23.32 -10.74 4.81
N SER A 395 22.08 -10.98 5.22
CA SER A 395 20.99 -11.34 4.29
C SER A 395 20.71 -10.25 3.26
N SER A 396 21.00 -9.00 3.61
CA SER A 396 20.86 -7.85 2.70
C SER A 396 21.86 -7.93 1.54
N PHE A 397 23.12 -8.29 1.80
CA PHE A 397 24.13 -8.47 0.77
C PHE A 397 23.87 -9.72 -0.09
N LEU A 398 23.33 -10.79 0.50
CA LEU A 398 22.89 -11.96 -0.26
C LEU A 398 21.80 -11.60 -1.27
N LEU A 399 20.81 -10.80 -0.89
CA LEU A 399 19.76 -10.33 -1.80
C LEU A 399 20.31 -9.48 -2.95
N ILE A 400 21.25 -8.58 -2.66
CA ILE A 400 21.94 -7.79 -3.68
C ILE A 400 22.71 -8.72 -4.64
N GLY A 401 23.49 -9.66 -4.09
CA GLY A 401 24.26 -10.63 -4.87
C GLY A 401 23.37 -11.47 -5.80
N VAL A 402 22.26 -12.01 -5.27
CA VAL A 402 21.28 -12.77 -6.06
C VAL A 402 20.69 -11.91 -7.18
N GLY A 403 20.34 -10.65 -6.90
CA GLY A 403 19.85 -9.74 -7.93
C GLY A 403 20.87 -9.47 -9.04
N VAL A 404 22.12 -9.17 -8.69
CA VAL A 404 23.20 -8.92 -9.67
C VAL A 404 23.47 -10.17 -10.52
N ILE A 405 23.61 -11.33 -9.88
CA ILE A 405 23.81 -12.61 -10.58
C ILE A 405 22.62 -12.91 -11.50
N GLY A 406 21.40 -12.67 -11.04
CA GLY A 406 20.18 -12.86 -11.83
C GLY A 406 20.16 -12.03 -13.12
N ILE A 407 20.55 -10.75 -13.04
CA ILE A 407 20.68 -9.88 -14.22
C ILE A 407 21.72 -10.47 -15.19
N ILE A 408 22.91 -10.83 -14.70
CA ILE A 408 23.97 -11.43 -15.53
C ILE A 408 23.45 -12.69 -16.23
N VAL A 409 22.78 -13.59 -15.50
CA VAL A 409 22.23 -14.83 -16.04
C VAL A 409 21.18 -14.56 -17.12
N PHE A 410 20.25 -13.61 -16.93
CA PHE A 410 19.24 -13.30 -17.94
C PHE A 410 19.85 -12.71 -19.21
N HIS A 411 20.85 -11.86 -19.10
CA HIS A 411 21.59 -11.30 -20.23
C HIS A 411 22.38 -12.37 -20.99
N VAL A 412 23.11 -13.24 -20.28
CA VAL A 412 23.84 -14.36 -20.90
C VAL A 412 22.89 -15.32 -21.60
N TYR A 413 21.75 -15.65 -20.96
CA TYR A 413 20.72 -16.50 -21.55
C TYR A 413 20.16 -15.91 -22.86
N ASP A 414 19.83 -14.62 -22.87
CA ASP A 414 19.32 -13.93 -24.06
C ASP A 414 20.39 -13.84 -25.16
N TYR A 415 21.66 -13.61 -24.81
CA TYR A 415 22.78 -13.62 -25.75
C TYR A 415 22.95 -15.00 -26.42
N ILE A 416 22.94 -16.08 -25.63
CA ILE A 416 23.06 -17.46 -26.16
C ILE A 416 21.88 -17.79 -27.09
N ARG A 417 20.66 -17.37 -26.74
CA ARG A 417 19.48 -17.59 -27.59
C ARG A 417 19.55 -16.85 -28.91
N LYS A 418 19.97 -15.58 -28.90
CA LYS A 418 20.19 -14.79 -30.12
C LYS A 418 21.22 -15.47 -31.02
N LYS A 419 22.33 -15.95 -30.45
CA LYS A 419 23.37 -16.68 -31.20
C LYS A 419 22.86 -17.99 -31.85
N LYS A 420 21.88 -18.65 -31.23
CA LYS A 420 21.28 -19.91 -31.72
C LYS A 420 20.13 -19.72 -32.72
N ASN A 421 19.83 -18.50 -33.18
CA ASN A 421 18.67 -18.18 -34.04
C ASN A 421 17.32 -18.70 -33.51
N LEU A 422 17.21 -18.93 -32.19
CA LEU A 422 15.93 -19.28 -31.58
C LEU A 422 15.11 -17.98 -31.51
N GLU A 423 14.01 -17.92 -32.27
CA GLU A 423 13.23 -16.69 -32.55
C GLU A 423 13.24 -15.68 -31.39
N PRO A 424 13.49 -14.38 -31.68
CA PRO A 424 13.24 -13.35 -30.71
C PRO A 424 11.74 -13.33 -30.47
N ARG A 425 11.29 -13.83 -29.32
CA ARG A 425 9.94 -13.49 -28.86
C ARG A 425 9.94 -11.98 -28.67
N ASN A 426 9.29 -11.27 -29.58
CA ASN A 426 9.06 -9.83 -29.52
C ASN A 426 8.35 -9.51 -28.20
N TYR A 427 9.14 -9.25 -27.17
CA TYR A 427 8.63 -8.84 -25.89
C TYR A 427 8.87 -7.36 -25.79
N GLU A 428 7.79 -6.61 -26.02
CA GLU A 428 7.72 -5.26 -25.49
C GLU A 428 7.92 -5.35 -23.97
N THR A 429 9.07 -4.85 -23.53
CA THR A 429 9.36 -4.50 -22.14
C THR A 429 8.36 -3.43 -21.66
N VAL A 430 8.14 -3.40 -20.35
CA VAL A 430 7.12 -2.60 -19.64
C VAL A 430 7.15 -1.11 -19.99
#